data_AF-A0A0C2IMN6-F1
#
_entry.id   AF-A0A0C2IMN6-F1
#
_cell.length_a   1.000
_cell.length_b   1.000
_cell.length_c   1.000
_cell.angle_alpha   90.00
_cell.angle_beta   90.00
_cell.angle_gamma   90.00
#
_symmetry.space_group_name_H-M   'P 1'
#
loop_
_entity.id
_entity.type
_entity.pdbx_description
1 polymer ?
#
loop_
_entity_poly.entity_id
_entity_poly.type
_entity_poly.pdbx_seq_one_letter_code
_entity_poly.pdbx_strand_id
1 'polypeptide(L)'
;MSSLSILFILVLIIAVLFLVINLVFAPHNPKLWSGKSLYWDKLPNSGEPLKLLVLNLIWKYIGGWNNYSGIVTSQEMIEKEMGYRGSKSNKGNTLFVKEQRVDGSYIEYFNKKNFSMLRYTLVGFERSYLIKIPSNFINLKRNFSTLEYKLNPFYVTGFVDGEGSFILTIIKDNKYKSGWRVACRFVISLHKKDIMLLNSIKEFFNTGSVFYMSKDSAQYRVESLTGLDIIINHFDKYPLITKKQSDYKLFKLAHNLIKNKNHLTKDGLLELVALKAVINNGINNDLSIAFPNITTVLRPEVEEPHIMNPYWLSGFVEAEGCFSVVIFKNKTSKLGEAVKLSFIITQSIRDESLIKSLIEYLGCGNTNLDSRGTIDFKVTNFSSIKDIILPFFVKYPLIGNKKLDLLDFNEITKLMENKSHLTLEGLNKIKEIRNKMNTNRKLL
;
A
#
# COMPACT_ATOMS: atom_id res chain seq x y z
N MET A 1 52.30 -34.80 -32.23
CA MET A 1 51.47 -34.47 -31.05
C MET A 1 51.97 -35.30 -29.89
N SER A 2 52.28 -34.69 -28.74
CA SER A 2 52.73 -35.45 -27.55
C SER A 2 51.60 -36.36 -27.05
N SER A 3 51.94 -37.47 -26.38
CA SER A 3 50.95 -38.39 -25.78
C SER A 3 49.94 -37.66 -24.89
N LEU A 4 50.37 -36.56 -24.24
CA LEU A 4 49.52 -35.70 -23.43
C LEU A 4 48.45 -34.95 -24.25
N SER A 5 48.81 -34.45 -25.44
CA SER A 5 47.87 -33.75 -26.32
C SER A 5 46.80 -34.67 -26.91
N ILE A 6 47.09 -35.96 -27.10
CA ILE A 6 46.11 -36.96 -27.55
C ILE A 6 45.13 -37.30 -26.42
N LEU A 7 45.62 -37.40 -25.18
CA LEU A 7 44.76 -37.64 -24.00
C LEU A 7 43.76 -36.50 -23.78
N PHE A 8 44.20 -35.25 -23.93
CA PHE A 8 43.31 -34.09 -23.80
C PHE A 8 42.20 -34.07 -24.85
N ILE A 9 42.52 -34.44 -26.11
CA ILE A 9 41.53 -34.52 -27.18
C ILE A 9 40.53 -35.65 -26.89
N LEU A 10 40.99 -36.79 -26.40
CA LEU A 10 40.12 -37.92 -26.05
C LEU A 10 39.14 -37.57 -24.92
N VAL A 11 39.62 -36.87 -23.87
CA VAL A 11 38.78 -36.42 -22.75
C VAL A 11 37.73 -35.40 -23.23
N LEU A 12 38.11 -34.48 -24.12
CA LEU A 12 37.18 -33.51 -24.69
C LEU A 12 36.08 -34.18 -25.52
N ILE A 13 36.43 -35.20 -26.32
CA ILE A 13 35.47 -35.97 -27.12
C ILE A 13 34.49 -36.72 -26.22
N ILE A 14 34.96 -37.35 -25.15
CA ILE A 14 34.10 -38.08 -24.19
C ILE A 14 33.15 -37.11 -23.47
N ALA A 15 33.63 -35.92 -23.09
CA ALA A 15 32.79 -34.90 -22.44
C ALA A 15 31.67 -34.38 -23.36
N VAL A 16 31.97 -34.16 -24.65
CA VAL A 16 30.97 -33.76 -25.65
C VAL A 16 29.96 -34.90 -25.88
N LEU A 17 30.40 -36.16 -25.91
CA LEU A 17 29.52 -37.31 -26.06
C LEU A 17 28.52 -37.41 -24.90
N PHE A 18 28.97 -37.21 -23.66
CA PHE A 18 28.09 -37.18 -22.47
C PHE A 18 27.08 -36.04 -22.51
N LEU A 19 27.46 -34.87 -23.02
CA LEU A 19 26.56 -33.71 -23.14
C LEU A 19 25.47 -33.96 -24.20
N VAL A 20 25.82 -34.61 -25.31
CA VAL A 20 24.86 -35.02 -26.35
C VAL A 20 23.92 -36.10 -25.84
N ILE A 21 24.41 -37.11 -25.11
CA ILE A 21 23.57 -38.14 -24.48
C ILE A 21 22.58 -37.50 -23.51
N ASN A 22 23.01 -36.56 -22.67
CA ASN A 22 22.11 -35.87 -21.74
C ASN A 22 21.05 -35.00 -22.45
N LEU A 23 21.37 -34.41 -23.61
CA LEU A 23 20.39 -33.65 -24.40
C LEU A 23 19.39 -34.56 -25.14
N VAL A 24 19.83 -35.74 -25.60
CA VAL A 24 18.99 -36.69 -26.34
C VAL A 24 18.07 -37.48 -25.39
N PHE A 25 18.53 -37.80 -24.18
CA PHE A 25 17.78 -38.58 -23.20
C PHE A 25 17.15 -37.74 -22.07
N ALA A 26 17.27 -36.41 -22.12
CA ALA A 26 16.47 -35.54 -21.26
C ALA A 26 14.98 -35.72 -21.62
N PRO A 27 14.11 -36.07 -20.65
CA PRO A 27 12.70 -36.28 -20.93
C PRO A 27 12.02 -34.93 -21.20
N HIS A 28 11.88 -34.58 -22.48
CA HIS A 28 10.92 -33.60 -22.94
C HIS A 28 9.57 -34.28 -23.13
N ASN A 29 8.57 -34.01 -22.26
CA ASN A 29 7.27 -33.46 -22.69
C ASN A 29 6.26 -33.23 -21.55
N PRO A 30 5.17 -32.46 -21.79
CA PRO A 30 4.54 -31.54 -20.86
C PRO A 30 3.26 -32.13 -20.26
N LYS A 31 2.75 -31.52 -19.19
CA LYS A 31 1.35 -31.73 -18.82
C LYS A 31 0.59 -30.41 -18.81
N LEU A 32 -0.34 -30.33 -19.75
CA LEU A 32 -1.50 -29.45 -19.75
C LEU A 32 -2.19 -29.51 -18.37
N TRP A 33 -2.49 -28.35 -17.80
CA TRP A 33 -3.54 -28.21 -16.81
C TRP A 33 -4.80 -27.68 -17.50
N SER A 34 -5.72 -28.60 -17.78
CA SER A 34 -7.13 -28.28 -18.01
C SER A 34 -7.92 -28.91 -16.87
N GLY A 35 -8.72 -28.11 -16.18
CA GLY A 35 -9.49 -28.56 -15.02
C GLY A 35 -10.75 -29.33 -15.39
N LYS A 36 -11.20 -30.17 -14.46
CA LYS A 36 -12.61 -30.32 -14.05
C LYS A 36 -12.66 -31.08 -12.71
N SER A 37 -13.45 -30.55 -11.78
CA SER A 37 -13.79 -31.08 -10.46
C SER A 37 -14.69 -32.32 -10.54
N LEU A 38 -14.67 -33.19 -9.50
CA LEU A 38 -15.86 -33.67 -8.76
C LEU A 38 -15.47 -34.65 -7.60
N TYR A 39 -16.06 -34.36 -6.42
CA TYR A 39 -16.59 -35.17 -5.29
C TYR A 39 -15.84 -36.34 -4.61
N TRP A 40 -15.66 -36.18 -3.27
CA TRP A 40 -15.80 -37.10 -2.10
C TRP A 40 -15.79 -38.63 -2.36
N ASP A 41 -15.14 -39.54 -1.61
CA ASP A 41 -14.93 -39.64 -0.15
C ASP A 41 -14.01 -40.83 0.24
N LYS A 42 -13.67 -40.92 1.55
CA LYS A 42 -13.02 -41.99 2.37
C LYS A 42 -11.49 -41.97 2.62
N LEU A 43 -11.12 -41.58 3.85
CA LEU A 43 -9.83 -41.86 4.52
C LEU A 43 -9.99 -43.03 5.53
N PRO A 44 -9.00 -43.93 5.68
CA PRO A 44 -8.98 -44.92 6.75
C PRO A 44 -8.25 -44.40 8.01
N ASN A 45 -8.76 -44.79 9.17
CA ASN A 45 -8.21 -44.58 10.52
C ASN A 45 -7.01 -45.50 10.80
N SER A 46 -6.07 -45.03 11.65
CA SER A 46 -5.58 -45.67 12.89
C SER A 46 -4.06 -45.50 13.12
N GLY A 47 -3.69 -45.11 14.34
CA GLY A 47 -2.30 -45.10 14.83
C GLY A 47 -2.15 -44.26 16.11
N GLU A 48 -2.46 -44.84 17.27
CA GLU A 48 -2.07 -44.28 18.58
C GLU A 48 -0.63 -44.68 18.95
N PRO A 49 0.18 -43.78 19.53
CA PRO A 49 1.38 -44.15 20.28
C PRO A 49 1.11 -44.18 21.80
N LEU A 50 1.48 -45.31 22.42
CA LEU A 50 1.45 -45.59 23.86
C LEU A 50 2.20 -44.53 24.70
N LYS A 51 1.57 -44.06 25.79
CA LYS A 51 2.22 -43.25 26.84
C LYS A 51 2.49 -44.11 28.07
N LEU A 52 3.74 -44.10 28.54
CA LEU A 52 4.18 -44.76 29.76
C LEU A 52 3.97 -43.81 30.96
N LEU A 53 3.25 -44.27 31.99
CA LEU A 53 3.07 -43.59 33.27
C LEU A 53 3.85 -44.37 34.34
N VAL A 54 4.70 -43.67 35.11
CA VAL A 54 5.40 -44.26 36.27
C VAL A 54 4.83 -43.65 37.56
N LEU A 55 4.45 -44.51 38.51
CA LEU A 55 3.95 -44.14 39.84
C LEU A 55 5.10 -44.08 40.86
N ASN A 56 5.06 -43.11 41.78
CA ASN A 56 5.93 -43.06 42.94
C ASN A 56 5.21 -43.66 44.17
N LEU A 57 5.76 -44.72 44.74
CA LEU A 57 5.26 -45.43 45.92
C LEU A 57 6.02 -44.95 47.16
N ILE A 58 5.39 -44.11 48.00
CA ILE A 58 5.79 -43.97 49.40
C ILE A 58 4.53 -43.91 50.27
N TRP A 59 4.30 -44.98 51.04
CA TRP A 59 3.25 -45.06 52.06
C TRP A 59 3.87 -45.52 53.39
N LYS A 60 3.73 -44.72 54.44
CA LYS A 60 3.72 -45.19 55.84
C LYS A 60 2.61 -44.47 56.63
N TYR A 61 1.49 -45.19 56.74
CA TYR A 61 0.64 -45.40 57.93
C TYR A 61 0.22 -44.22 58.83
N ILE A 62 -1.03 -43.77 58.70
CA ILE A 62 -2.22 -44.06 59.57
C ILE A 62 -3.33 -43.00 59.33
N GLY A 63 -4.53 -43.47 58.98
CA GLY A 63 -5.82 -42.89 59.39
C GLY A 63 -6.45 -41.76 58.55
N GLY A 64 -7.47 -42.11 57.75
CA GLY A 64 -8.52 -41.18 57.30
C GLY A 64 -8.54 -40.87 55.80
N TRP A 65 -9.51 -41.45 55.07
CA TRP A 65 -9.79 -41.15 53.65
C TRP A 65 -10.25 -39.70 53.46
N ASN A 66 -9.54 -38.96 52.59
CA ASN A 66 -10.03 -37.74 51.95
C ASN A 66 -9.71 -37.81 50.44
N ASN A 67 -10.71 -37.51 49.60
CA ASN A 67 -10.70 -37.64 48.13
C ASN A 67 -9.80 -36.61 47.41
N TYR A 68 -8.49 -36.70 47.58
CA TYR A 68 -7.52 -36.07 46.69
C TYR A 68 -6.28 -36.97 46.52
N SER A 69 -6.32 -37.86 45.52
CA SER A 69 -5.15 -38.60 45.04
C SER A 69 -4.94 -38.35 43.56
N GLY A 70 -3.88 -37.61 43.20
CA GLY A 70 -3.39 -37.51 41.83
C GLY A 70 -3.10 -36.09 41.33
N ILE A 71 -2.10 -35.42 41.89
CA ILE A 71 -1.47 -34.27 41.22
C ILE A 71 -0.19 -34.78 40.54
N VAL A 72 -0.16 -34.69 39.21
CA VAL A 72 1.04 -34.91 38.39
C VAL A 72 1.93 -33.67 38.51
N THR A 73 3.19 -33.81 38.93
CA THR A 73 4.10 -32.67 39.18
C THR A 73 5.23 -32.48 38.16
N SER A 74 5.35 -33.31 37.11
CA SER A 74 6.20 -32.96 35.96
C SER A 74 5.83 -33.74 34.69
N GLN A 75 5.94 -33.07 33.53
CA GLN A 75 5.89 -33.67 32.20
C GLN A 75 7.25 -33.44 31.55
N GLU A 76 7.97 -34.50 31.19
CA GLU A 76 9.04 -34.40 30.21
C GLU A 76 8.41 -34.43 28.82
N MET A 77 8.54 -33.33 28.08
CA MET A 77 8.06 -33.21 26.71
C MET A 77 9.27 -33.00 25.79
N ILE A 78 9.48 -33.91 24.85
CA ILE A 78 10.40 -33.69 23.73
C ILE A 78 9.65 -32.81 22.71
N GLU A 79 10.03 -31.54 22.58
CA GLU A 79 9.34 -30.54 21.73
C GLU A 79 9.31 -30.85 20.22
N LYS A 80 9.95 -31.93 19.75
CA LYS A 80 10.03 -32.25 18.32
C LYS A 80 9.00 -33.24 17.78
N GLU A 81 8.11 -33.77 18.62
CA GLU A 81 6.98 -34.58 18.17
C GLU A 81 5.64 -33.99 18.65
N MET A 82 5.16 -32.94 17.98
CA MET A 82 3.77 -32.48 18.11
C MET A 82 2.99 -32.75 16.82
N GLY A 83 2.05 -33.69 16.90
CA GLY A 83 0.99 -33.89 15.91
C GLY A 83 0.03 -32.69 15.85
N TYR A 84 -0.50 -32.45 14.65
CA TYR A 84 -1.32 -31.31 14.26
C TYR A 84 -2.49 -31.01 15.23
N ARG A 85 -2.36 -29.94 16.03
CA ARG A 85 -3.50 -29.24 16.64
C ARG A 85 -3.91 -28.05 15.78
N GLY A 86 -5.22 -27.97 15.52
CA GLY A 86 -5.88 -27.06 14.59
C GLY A 86 -5.45 -25.59 14.65
N SER A 87 -5.48 -24.99 13.46
CA SER A 87 -5.13 -23.61 13.18
C SER A 87 -5.97 -22.62 14.01
N LYS A 88 -5.27 -21.76 14.77
CA LYS A 88 -5.81 -20.51 15.33
C LYS A 88 -6.06 -19.54 14.17
N SER A 89 -7.30 -19.15 13.91
CA SER A 89 -7.60 -18.05 12.99
C SER A 89 -7.25 -16.72 13.63
N ASN A 90 -6.35 -15.97 12.98
CA ASN A 90 -5.79 -14.72 13.48
C ASN A 90 -6.64 -13.53 13.01
N LYS A 91 -7.22 -12.75 13.93
CA LYS A 91 -7.89 -11.48 13.62
C LYS A 91 -7.66 -10.46 14.72
N GLY A 92 -6.55 -9.72 14.64
CA GLY A 92 -6.31 -8.47 15.36
C GLY A 92 -6.08 -8.58 16.87
N ASN A 93 -5.04 -7.91 17.35
CA ASN A 93 -4.68 -7.86 18.77
C ASN A 93 -5.83 -7.29 19.63
N THR A 94 -6.11 -7.96 20.76
CA THR A 94 -7.00 -7.56 21.89
C THR A 94 -8.38 -8.21 22.07
N LEU A 95 -8.59 -9.48 21.66
CA LEU A 95 -9.61 -10.33 22.31
C LEU A 95 -9.27 -11.83 22.19
N PHE A 96 -9.15 -12.52 23.33
CA PHE A 96 -9.04 -13.98 23.37
C PHE A 96 -10.42 -14.57 23.71
N VAL A 97 -11.05 -15.26 22.77
CA VAL A 97 -12.22 -16.09 23.05
C VAL A 97 -11.81 -17.55 22.88
N LYS A 98 -11.96 -18.36 23.93
CA LYS A 98 -11.91 -19.82 23.80
C LYS A 98 -13.21 -20.26 23.15
N GLU A 99 -13.19 -20.55 21.85
CA GLU A 99 -14.28 -21.30 21.23
C GLU A 99 -14.17 -22.77 21.67
N GLN A 100 -15.11 -23.20 22.50
CA GLN A 100 -15.40 -24.61 22.69
C GLN A 100 -16.31 -25.01 21.53
N ARG A 101 -15.80 -25.80 20.58
CA ARG A 101 -16.64 -26.35 19.51
C ARG A 101 -17.64 -27.31 20.12
N VAL A 102 -18.93 -26.99 19.96
CA VAL A 102 -19.99 -27.98 20.05
C VAL A 102 -20.06 -28.64 18.68
N ASP A 103 -19.78 -29.93 18.60
CA ASP A 103 -20.01 -30.71 17.39
C ASP A 103 -21.52 -30.74 17.09
N GLY A 104 -21.90 -30.49 15.83
CA GLY A 104 -23.24 -30.81 15.32
C GLY A 104 -24.12 -29.67 14.78
N SER A 105 -23.59 -28.57 14.23
CA SER A 105 -24.43 -27.61 13.49
C SER A 105 -24.06 -27.54 12.00
N TYR A 106 -24.75 -28.34 11.18
CA TYR A 106 -24.79 -28.14 9.72
C TYR A 106 -25.77 -27.00 9.41
N ILE A 107 -25.34 -26.04 8.58
CA ILE A 107 -26.22 -24.98 8.06
C ILE A 107 -26.60 -25.36 6.63
N GLU A 108 -27.87 -25.67 6.42
CA GLU A 108 -28.47 -25.77 5.09
C GLU A 108 -28.48 -24.40 4.40
N TYR A 109 -28.11 -24.41 3.12
CA TYR A 109 -28.15 -23.25 2.23
C TYR A 109 -29.61 -22.85 1.94
N PHE A 110 -30.06 -21.70 2.48
CA PHE A 110 -31.24 -21.01 1.96
C PHE A 110 -31.00 -19.50 1.78
N ASN A 111 -31.11 -19.07 0.52
CA ASN A 111 -31.40 -17.75 -0.04
C ASN A 111 -30.92 -16.46 0.67
N LYS A 112 -29.99 -15.77 -0.01
CA LYS A 112 -29.55 -14.39 0.26
C LYS A 112 -30.69 -13.38 0.00
N LYS A 113 -31.36 -12.94 1.06
CA LYS A 113 -31.83 -11.55 1.21
C LYS A 113 -32.06 -11.27 2.69
N ASN A 114 -31.32 -10.27 3.20
CA ASN A 114 -31.54 -9.54 4.45
C ASN A 114 -31.11 -10.19 5.80
N PHE A 115 -30.27 -9.42 6.51
CA PHE A 115 -29.92 -9.39 7.94
C PHE A 115 -29.45 -10.66 8.66
N SER A 116 -28.19 -10.64 9.12
CA SER A 116 -27.70 -11.53 10.18
C SER A 116 -28.25 -11.09 11.54
N MET A 117 -29.29 -11.75 12.04
CA MET A 117 -29.61 -11.78 13.46
C MET A 117 -28.65 -12.74 14.18
N LEU A 118 -27.90 -12.23 15.16
CA LEU A 118 -27.30 -13.06 16.20
C LEU A 118 -28.42 -13.54 17.13
N ARG A 119 -28.71 -14.84 17.14
CA ARG A 119 -29.51 -15.47 18.19
C ARG A 119 -28.62 -15.68 19.42
N TYR A 120 -28.91 -15.00 20.51
CA TYR A 120 -28.39 -15.35 21.82
C TYR A 120 -29.38 -16.29 22.49
N THR A 121 -28.96 -17.50 22.83
CA THR A 121 -29.75 -18.41 23.67
C THR A 121 -29.59 -17.96 25.12
N LEU A 122 -30.68 -17.44 25.70
CA LEU A 122 -30.80 -17.18 27.13
C LEU A 122 -30.70 -18.51 27.89
N VAL A 123 -29.66 -18.68 28.69
CA VAL A 123 -29.57 -19.74 29.71
C VAL A 123 -29.48 -19.10 31.09
N GLY A 124 -30.45 -19.45 31.93
CA GLY A 124 -30.24 -19.61 33.38
C GLY A 124 -30.41 -18.38 34.24
N PHE A 125 -31.62 -18.21 34.75
CA PHE A 125 -31.95 -17.44 35.94
C PHE A 125 -31.47 -18.21 37.18
N GLU A 126 -30.55 -17.66 37.98
CA GLU A 126 -30.42 -18.04 39.41
C GLU A 126 -30.23 -16.79 40.28
N ARG A 127 -31.22 -16.58 41.15
CA ARG A 127 -31.21 -15.61 42.25
C ARG A 127 -30.44 -16.23 43.42
N SER A 128 -29.43 -15.54 43.93
CA SER A 128 -29.30 -15.12 45.34
C SER A 128 -27.84 -14.93 45.78
N TYR A 129 -27.36 -13.68 45.79
CA TYR A 129 -26.35 -13.24 46.76
C TYR A 129 -26.65 -11.82 47.24
N LEU A 130 -26.93 -11.71 48.53
CA LEU A 130 -26.95 -10.47 49.31
C LEU A 130 -25.50 -10.04 49.54
N ILE A 131 -24.97 -9.17 48.69
CA ILE A 131 -23.90 -8.20 48.96
C ILE A 131 -23.95 -7.17 47.82
N LYS A 132 -24.39 -5.95 48.14
CA LYS A 132 -24.34 -4.81 47.21
C LYS A 132 -22.89 -4.32 47.14
N ILE A 133 -22.13 -4.73 46.12
CA ILE A 133 -20.95 -3.99 45.69
C ILE A 133 -21.43 -2.99 44.63
N PRO A 134 -21.37 -1.66 44.86
CA PRO A 134 -21.65 -0.70 43.82
C PRO A 134 -20.45 -0.70 42.86
N SER A 135 -20.50 -1.53 41.83
CA SER A 135 -19.57 -1.39 40.72
C SER A 135 -20.03 -0.19 39.89
N ASN A 136 -19.24 0.88 39.94
CA ASN A 136 -19.34 2.01 39.02
C ASN A 136 -18.95 1.58 37.60
N PHE A 137 -19.71 0.65 37.01
CA PHE A 137 -19.68 0.45 35.57
C PHE A 137 -20.44 1.59 34.93
N ILE A 138 -19.69 2.65 34.64
CA ILE A 138 -20.04 3.61 33.61
C ILE A 138 -20.39 2.79 32.38
N ASN A 139 -21.68 2.72 32.04
CA ASN A 139 -22.17 2.25 30.77
C ASN A 139 -21.65 3.22 29.70
N LEU A 140 -20.40 3.03 29.30
CA LEU A 140 -19.91 3.44 28.00
C LEU A 140 -20.66 2.57 27.00
N LYS A 141 -21.90 2.97 26.68
CA LYS A 141 -22.47 2.73 25.36
C LYS A 141 -21.44 3.30 24.39
N ARG A 142 -20.52 2.44 23.95
CA ARG A 142 -19.72 2.67 22.76
C ARG A 142 -20.74 2.78 21.64
N ASN A 143 -21.17 4.00 21.37
CA ASN A 143 -21.69 4.36 20.08
C ASN A 143 -20.53 4.11 19.13
N PHE A 144 -20.47 2.92 18.54
CA PHE A 144 -19.76 2.74 17.29
C PHE A 144 -20.55 3.50 16.23
N SER A 145 -20.45 4.83 16.25
CA SER A 145 -20.53 5.57 15.01
C SER A 145 -19.31 5.10 14.23
N THR A 146 -19.50 4.21 13.24
CA THR A 146 -18.55 4.11 12.14
C THR A 146 -18.53 5.50 11.50
N LEU A 147 -17.67 6.38 12.00
CA LEU A 147 -17.35 7.61 11.32
C LEU A 147 -16.63 7.15 10.05
N GLU A 148 -17.39 6.99 8.97
CA GLU A 148 -16.84 6.78 7.64
C GLU A 148 -15.95 8.00 7.36
N TYR A 149 -14.64 7.85 7.61
CA TYR A 149 -13.66 8.85 7.22
C TYR A 149 -13.53 8.82 5.70
N LYS A 150 -14.54 9.35 5.01
CA LYS A 150 -14.50 9.52 3.57
C LYS A 150 -13.40 10.53 3.24
N LEU A 151 -12.49 10.16 2.36
CA LEU A 151 -11.44 11.06 1.89
C LEU A 151 -12.05 12.37 1.37
N ASN A 152 -11.43 13.50 1.69
CA ASN A 152 -11.87 14.78 1.17
C ASN A 152 -11.63 14.82 -0.36
N PRO A 153 -12.58 15.30 -1.18
CA PRO A 153 -12.42 15.30 -2.64
C PRO A 153 -11.25 16.18 -3.12
N PHE A 154 -10.98 17.30 -2.45
CA PHE A 154 -9.81 18.14 -2.78
C PHE A 154 -8.51 17.46 -2.38
N TYR A 155 -8.49 16.71 -1.26
CA TYR A 155 -7.33 15.87 -0.90
C TYR A 155 -7.02 14.85 -1.99
N VAL A 156 -8.03 14.11 -2.47
CA VAL A 156 -7.84 13.14 -3.55
C VAL A 156 -7.32 13.83 -4.82
N THR A 157 -7.84 15.03 -5.11
CA THR A 157 -7.41 15.82 -6.27
C THR A 157 -5.95 16.25 -6.17
N GLY A 158 -5.53 16.83 -5.03
CA GLY A 158 -4.15 17.20 -4.80
C GLY A 158 -3.20 16.02 -4.79
N PHE A 159 -3.61 14.89 -4.23
CA PHE A 159 -2.81 13.67 -4.26
C PHE A 159 -2.61 13.15 -5.70
N VAL A 160 -3.66 13.20 -6.52
CA VAL A 160 -3.59 12.79 -7.94
C VAL A 160 -2.79 13.78 -8.78
N ASP A 161 -2.77 15.07 -8.44
CA ASP A 161 -1.90 16.07 -9.07
C ASP A 161 -0.41 15.72 -8.92
N GLY A 162 0.00 15.03 -7.87
CA GLY A 162 1.33 14.42 -7.74
C GLY A 162 1.41 13.05 -8.41
N GLU A 163 0.81 12.03 -7.79
CA GLU A 163 1.09 10.60 -8.04
C GLU A 163 0.21 9.94 -9.12
N GLY A 164 -0.84 10.62 -9.58
CA GLY A 164 -1.79 10.03 -10.53
C GLY A 164 -1.32 10.08 -11.98
N SER A 165 -1.83 9.17 -12.80
CA SER A 165 -1.57 9.14 -14.24
C SER A 165 -2.82 8.80 -15.05
N PHE A 166 -3.08 9.61 -16.07
CA PHE A 166 -4.13 9.41 -17.07
C PHE A 166 -3.48 8.89 -18.34
N ILE A 167 -3.80 7.67 -18.74
CA ILE A 167 -3.06 6.91 -19.75
C ILE A 167 -4.00 6.53 -20.88
N LEU A 168 -3.66 6.93 -22.10
CA LEU A 168 -4.17 6.32 -23.33
C LEU A 168 -3.18 5.27 -23.79
N THR A 169 -3.63 4.03 -23.97
CA THR A 169 -2.81 2.92 -24.48
C THR A 169 -3.25 2.59 -25.90
N ILE A 170 -2.31 2.54 -26.84
CA ILE A 170 -2.52 2.05 -28.21
C ILE A 170 -1.41 1.04 -28.48
N ILE A 171 -1.77 -0.25 -28.59
CA ILE A 171 -0.82 -1.34 -28.79
C ILE A 171 -1.29 -2.27 -29.89
N LYS A 172 -0.36 -2.89 -30.61
CA LYS A 172 -0.67 -3.86 -31.66
C LYS A 172 -1.31 -5.10 -31.04
N ASP A 173 -2.47 -5.48 -31.55
CA ASP A 173 -3.20 -6.67 -31.11
C ASP A 173 -4.05 -7.22 -32.27
N ASN A 174 -3.62 -8.35 -32.81
CA ASN A 174 -4.23 -8.98 -33.99
C ASN A 174 -5.66 -9.51 -33.72
N LYS A 175 -6.12 -9.52 -32.46
CA LYS A 175 -7.51 -9.86 -32.12
C LYS A 175 -8.51 -8.79 -32.56
N TYR A 176 -8.04 -7.55 -32.78
CA TYR A 176 -8.88 -6.43 -33.20
C TYR A 176 -8.83 -6.29 -34.72
N LYS A 177 -9.97 -5.95 -35.35
CA LYS A 177 -10.06 -5.77 -36.82
C LYS A 177 -9.12 -4.69 -37.35
N SER A 178 -8.87 -3.64 -36.56
CA SER A 178 -7.91 -2.59 -36.87
C SER A 178 -6.45 -3.04 -36.73
N GLY A 179 -6.18 -4.18 -36.09
CA GLY A 179 -4.85 -4.60 -35.65
C GLY A 179 -4.34 -3.89 -34.40
N TRP A 180 -5.16 -3.03 -33.78
CA TRP A 180 -4.77 -2.19 -32.64
C TRP A 180 -5.79 -2.27 -31.51
N ARG A 181 -5.30 -2.49 -30.30
CA ARG A 181 -6.06 -2.33 -29.05
C ARG A 181 -5.87 -0.91 -28.54
N VAL A 182 -7.00 -0.23 -28.32
CA VAL A 182 -7.05 1.10 -27.69
C VAL A 182 -7.74 1.01 -26.33
N ALA A 183 -7.14 1.59 -25.29
CA ALA A 183 -7.72 1.61 -23.96
C ALA A 183 -7.30 2.84 -23.15
N CYS A 184 -8.25 3.44 -22.44
CA CYS A 184 -7.99 4.42 -21.40
C CYS A 184 -7.77 3.73 -20.05
N ARG A 185 -6.83 4.25 -19.25
CA ARG A 185 -6.53 3.78 -17.89
C ARG A 185 -6.24 4.97 -16.98
N PHE A 186 -6.79 4.95 -15.78
CA PHE A 186 -6.35 5.80 -14.69
C PHE A 186 -5.58 4.95 -13.67
N VAL A 187 -4.38 5.39 -13.30
CA VAL A 187 -3.48 4.62 -12.43
C VAL A 187 -2.85 5.53 -11.38
N ILE A 188 -2.79 5.06 -10.14
CA ILE A 188 -1.94 5.62 -9.08
C ILE A 188 -0.99 4.52 -8.65
N SER A 189 0.31 4.78 -8.67
CA SER A 189 1.35 3.79 -8.36
C SER A 189 2.18 4.24 -7.17
N LEU A 190 2.08 3.54 -6.06
CA LEU A 190 2.79 3.87 -4.82
C LEU A 190 3.69 2.72 -4.37
N HIS A 191 4.53 3.00 -3.38
CA HIS A 191 5.21 1.95 -2.63
C HIS A 191 4.18 1.10 -1.86
N LYS A 192 4.43 -0.21 -1.70
CA LYS A 192 3.50 -1.15 -1.03
C LYS A 192 3.12 -0.77 0.39
N LYS A 193 3.93 0.08 1.04
CA LYS A 193 3.66 0.61 2.37
C LYS A 193 2.35 1.41 2.41
N ASP A 194 2.05 2.13 1.34
CA ASP A 194 0.88 3.00 1.22
C ASP A 194 -0.34 2.27 0.63
N ILE A 195 -0.37 0.94 0.69
CA ILE A 195 -1.51 0.18 0.17
C ILE A 195 -2.83 0.50 0.87
N MET A 196 -2.79 0.86 2.16
CA MET A 196 -3.99 1.30 2.88
C MET A 196 -4.54 2.61 2.31
N LEU A 197 -3.67 3.52 1.87
CA LEU A 197 -4.07 4.74 1.18
C LEU A 197 -4.68 4.40 -0.20
N LEU A 198 -4.08 3.47 -0.96
CA LEU A 198 -4.67 3.00 -2.22
C LEU A 198 -6.07 2.39 -2.03
N ASN A 199 -6.27 1.59 -0.98
CA ASN A 199 -7.59 1.04 -0.64
C ASN A 199 -8.58 2.14 -0.25
N SER A 200 -8.15 3.15 0.51
CA SER A 200 -8.99 4.30 0.86
C SER A 200 -9.41 5.09 -0.39
N ILE A 201 -8.51 5.23 -1.37
CA ILE A 201 -8.83 5.88 -2.66
C ILE A 201 -9.80 5.03 -3.49
N LYS A 202 -9.63 3.71 -3.51
CA LYS A 202 -10.58 2.78 -4.14
C LYS A 202 -11.97 2.91 -3.51
N GLU A 203 -12.07 2.95 -2.19
CA GLU A 203 -13.33 3.15 -1.47
C GLU A 203 -13.95 4.52 -1.76
N PHE A 204 -13.13 5.57 -1.84
CA PHE A 204 -13.57 6.93 -2.20
C PHE A 204 -14.25 6.98 -3.58
N PHE A 205 -13.61 6.40 -4.60
CA PHE A 205 -14.18 6.36 -5.96
C PHE A 205 -15.22 5.25 -6.14
N ASN A 206 -15.27 4.28 -5.24
CA ASN A 206 -16.13 3.09 -5.31
C ASN A 206 -16.05 2.35 -6.67
N THR A 207 -14.86 2.32 -7.25
CA THR A 207 -14.57 1.63 -8.53
C THR A 207 -13.10 1.26 -8.59
N GLY A 208 -12.71 0.50 -9.63
CA GLY A 208 -11.34 0.05 -9.82
C GLY A 208 -10.88 -1.01 -8.83
N SER A 209 -9.59 -1.33 -8.91
CA SER A 209 -8.95 -2.39 -8.14
C SER A 209 -7.54 -2.00 -7.72
N VAL A 210 -7.11 -2.52 -6.57
CA VAL A 210 -5.74 -2.37 -6.07
C VAL A 210 -4.99 -3.66 -6.33
N PHE A 211 -3.80 -3.55 -6.91
CA PHE A 211 -2.94 -4.66 -7.31
C PHE A 211 -1.58 -4.53 -6.64
N TYR A 212 -1.07 -5.63 -6.10
CA TYR A 212 0.35 -5.73 -5.77
C TYR A 212 1.16 -5.87 -7.05
N MET A 213 2.21 -5.07 -7.17
CA MET A 213 3.16 -5.11 -8.28
C MET A 213 4.47 -5.75 -7.80
N SER A 214 5.55 -5.71 -8.59
CA SER A 214 6.82 -6.33 -8.23
C SER A 214 7.49 -5.68 -7.01
N LYS A 215 8.26 -6.49 -6.26
CA LYS A 215 9.06 -6.28 -5.03
C LYS A 215 8.47 -5.34 -3.95
N ASP A 216 8.22 -4.08 -4.28
CA ASP A 216 7.90 -3.02 -3.33
C ASP A 216 6.85 -2.01 -3.82
N SER A 217 6.09 -2.33 -4.87
CA SER A 217 5.10 -1.41 -5.46
C SER A 217 3.67 -1.97 -5.42
N ALA A 218 2.68 -1.07 -5.38
CA ALA A 218 1.26 -1.38 -5.48
C ALA A 218 0.56 -0.31 -6.32
N GLN A 219 -0.52 -0.68 -7.00
CA GLN A 219 -1.23 0.21 -7.92
C GLN A 219 -2.74 0.15 -7.73
N TYR A 220 -3.36 1.32 -7.62
CA TYR A 220 -4.80 1.48 -7.85
C TYR A 220 -5.02 1.73 -9.34
N ARG A 221 -5.89 0.94 -9.99
CA ARG A 221 -6.18 1.04 -11.43
C ARG A 221 -7.67 1.06 -11.70
N VAL A 222 -8.07 1.92 -12.64
CA VAL A 222 -9.41 1.97 -13.22
C VAL A 222 -9.29 1.89 -14.74
N GLU A 223 -9.87 0.84 -15.34
CA GLU A 223 -9.77 0.58 -16.78
C GLU A 223 -11.15 0.34 -17.44
N SER A 224 -12.22 0.16 -16.65
CA SER A 224 -13.57 -0.02 -17.18
C SER A 224 -14.17 1.32 -17.60
N LEU A 225 -14.98 1.34 -18.67
CA LEU A 225 -15.64 2.57 -19.15
C LEU A 225 -16.50 3.22 -18.06
N THR A 226 -17.27 2.42 -17.33
CA THR A 226 -18.12 2.92 -16.23
C THR A 226 -17.31 3.44 -15.04
N GLY A 227 -16.16 2.82 -14.74
CA GLY A 227 -15.26 3.32 -13.70
C GLY A 227 -14.59 4.62 -14.11
N LEU A 228 -14.19 4.74 -15.37
CA LEU A 228 -13.60 5.96 -15.90
C LEU A 228 -14.60 7.12 -15.97
N ASP A 229 -15.90 6.85 -16.21
CA ASP A 229 -16.95 7.86 -16.07
C ASP A 229 -16.98 8.44 -14.64
N ILE A 230 -16.83 7.61 -13.60
CA ILE A 230 -16.77 8.08 -12.19
C ILE A 230 -15.51 8.94 -11.95
N ILE A 231 -14.36 8.51 -12.47
CA ILE A 231 -13.11 9.27 -12.39
C ILE A 231 -13.26 10.64 -13.07
N ILE A 232 -13.82 10.68 -14.28
CA ILE A 232 -14.04 11.92 -15.03
C ILE A 232 -15.01 12.84 -14.30
N ASN A 233 -16.14 12.33 -13.79
CA ASN A 233 -17.10 13.12 -13.03
C ASN A 233 -16.50 13.78 -11.79
N HIS A 234 -15.57 13.10 -11.11
CA HIS A 234 -14.83 13.68 -9.99
C HIS A 234 -13.95 14.85 -10.46
N PHE A 235 -13.10 14.63 -11.46
CA PHE A 235 -12.14 15.66 -11.91
C PHE A 235 -12.78 16.80 -12.72
N ASP A 236 -14.00 16.62 -13.23
CA ASP A 236 -14.79 17.72 -13.78
C ASP A 236 -15.29 18.66 -12.67
N LYS A 237 -15.60 18.11 -11.49
CA LYS A 237 -16.08 18.87 -10.33
C LYS A 237 -14.94 19.40 -9.46
N TYR A 238 -13.84 18.66 -9.37
CA TYR A 238 -12.66 18.96 -8.58
C TYR A 238 -11.44 18.91 -9.51
N PRO A 239 -11.21 19.97 -10.32
CA PRO A 239 -10.19 19.95 -11.35
C PRO A 239 -8.78 19.92 -10.76
N LEU A 240 -7.90 19.20 -11.46
CA LEU A 240 -6.46 19.24 -11.27
C LEU A 240 -5.93 20.63 -11.60
N ILE A 241 -4.87 21.08 -10.93
CA ILE A 241 -4.28 22.42 -11.16
C ILE A 241 -2.85 22.38 -11.70
N THR A 242 -2.19 21.22 -11.73
CA THR A 242 -0.87 21.07 -12.37
C THR A 242 -0.99 20.93 -13.89
N LYS A 243 0.14 20.92 -14.61
CA LYS A 243 0.20 20.58 -16.05
C LYS A 243 -0.32 19.18 -16.39
N LYS A 244 -0.57 18.32 -15.38
CA LYS A 244 -1.28 17.04 -15.54
C LYS A 244 -2.76 17.26 -15.94
N GLN A 245 -3.33 18.43 -15.69
CA GLN A 245 -4.67 18.80 -16.14
C GLN A 245 -4.80 18.70 -17.67
N SER A 246 -3.77 19.07 -18.45
CA SER A 246 -3.78 18.90 -19.91
C SER A 246 -3.89 17.43 -20.31
N ASP A 247 -3.14 16.53 -19.63
CA ASP A 247 -3.21 15.09 -19.89
C ASP A 247 -4.61 14.54 -19.56
N TYR A 248 -5.22 15.02 -18.47
CA TYR A 248 -6.60 14.69 -18.12
C TYR A 248 -7.60 15.16 -19.19
N LYS A 249 -7.49 16.40 -19.67
CA LYS A 249 -8.39 16.93 -20.73
C LYS A 249 -8.31 16.07 -22.00
N LEU A 250 -7.10 15.73 -22.45
CA LEU A 250 -6.87 14.86 -23.60
C LEU A 250 -7.38 13.43 -23.35
N PHE A 251 -7.16 12.90 -22.16
CA PHE A 251 -7.67 11.60 -21.72
C PHE A 251 -9.20 11.53 -21.75
N LYS A 252 -9.88 12.59 -21.31
CA LYS A 252 -11.34 12.70 -21.35
C LYS A 252 -11.87 12.68 -22.78
N LEU A 253 -11.21 13.38 -23.71
CA LEU A 253 -11.55 13.32 -25.14
C LEU A 253 -11.41 11.90 -25.69
N ALA A 254 -10.28 11.25 -25.41
CA ALA A 254 -10.03 9.87 -25.83
C ALA A 254 -11.07 8.89 -25.26
N HIS A 255 -11.44 9.05 -23.98
CA HIS A 255 -12.49 8.25 -23.34
C HIS A 255 -13.83 8.38 -24.05
N ASN A 256 -14.23 9.61 -24.43
CA ASN A 256 -15.48 9.84 -25.15
C ASN A 256 -15.49 9.18 -26.55
N LEU A 257 -14.39 9.26 -27.29
CA LEU A 257 -14.23 8.55 -28.57
C LEU A 257 -14.32 7.03 -28.40
N ILE A 258 -13.74 6.48 -27.33
CA ILE A 258 -13.82 5.05 -27.05
C ILE A 258 -15.26 4.65 -26.67
N LYS A 259 -15.92 5.46 -25.84
CA LYS A 259 -17.31 5.26 -25.40
C LYS A 259 -18.28 5.23 -26.59
N ASN A 260 -18.08 6.10 -27.57
CA ASN A 260 -18.85 6.17 -28.81
C ASN A 260 -18.45 5.14 -29.88
N LYS A 261 -17.50 4.25 -29.56
CA LYS A 261 -16.98 3.21 -30.48
C LYS A 261 -16.18 3.73 -31.69
N ASN A 262 -15.83 5.01 -31.74
CA ASN A 262 -15.01 5.60 -32.81
C ASN A 262 -13.64 4.92 -32.96
N HIS A 263 -13.07 4.39 -31.87
CA HIS A 263 -11.82 3.62 -31.86
C HIS A 263 -11.83 2.36 -32.76
N LEU A 264 -13.00 1.92 -33.23
CA LEU A 264 -13.15 0.80 -34.17
C LEU A 264 -13.06 1.24 -35.64
N THR A 265 -13.13 2.54 -35.91
CA THR A 265 -13.02 3.13 -37.25
C THR A 265 -11.59 3.57 -37.54
N LYS A 266 -11.23 3.66 -38.82
CA LYS A 266 -9.90 4.15 -39.22
C LYS A 266 -9.68 5.59 -38.77
N ASP A 267 -10.65 6.46 -38.99
CA ASP A 267 -10.53 7.89 -38.67
C ASP A 267 -10.48 8.13 -37.15
N GLY A 268 -11.35 7.47 -36.39
CA GLY A 268 -11.31 7.57 -34.92
C GLY A 268 -10.03 6.99 -34.31
N LEU A 269 -9.43 5.96 -34.92
CA LEU A 269 -8.10 5.48 -34.51
C LEU A 269 -7.02 6.52 -34.78
N LEU A 270 -7.03 7.19 -35.93
CA LEU A 270 -6.09 8.27 -36.25
C LEU A 270 -6.22 9.44 -35.26
N GLU A 271 -7.46 9.82 -34.91
CA GLU A 271 -7.73 10.84 -33.90
C GLU A 271 -7.17 10.45 -32.52
N LEU A 272 -7.37 9.19 -32.10
CA LEU A 272 -6.82 8.68 -30.83
C LEU A 272 -5.29 8.63 -30.83
N VAL A 273 -4.67 8.32 -31.97
CA VAL A 273 -3.20 8.38 -32.11
C VAL A 273 -2.71 9.82 -32.02
N ALA A 274 -3.42 10.79 -32.62
CA ALA A 274 -3.10 12.20 -32.51
C ALA A 274 -3.21 12.72 -31.06
N LEU A 275 -4.23 12.31 -30.32
CA LEU A 275 -4.35 12.58 -28.88
C LEU A 275 -3.20 11.93 -28.09
N LYS A 276 -2.88 10.66 -28.39
CA LYS A 276 -1.79 9.92 -27.72
C LYS A 276 -0.43 10.59 -27.89
N ALA A 277 -0.19 11.25 -29.03
CA ALA A 277 1.06 11.94 -29.33
C ALA A 277 1.37 13.09 -28.37
N VAL A 278 0.35 13.68 -27.76
CA VAL A 278 0.50 14.80 -26.81
C VAL A 278 0.17 14.45 -25.36
N ILE A 279 -0.24 13.22 -25.07
CA ILE A 279 -0.46 12.71 -23.70
C ILE A 279 0.85 12.14 -23.13
N ASN A 280 1.22 12.57 -21.92
CA ASN A 280 2.40 12.12 -21.19
C ASN A 280 3.67 12.13 -22.07
N ASN A 281 4.27 10.96 -22.32
CA ASN A 281 5.50 10.79 -23.09
C ASN A 281 5.27 10.71 -24.62
N GLY A 282 4.04 10.93 -25.10
CA GLY A 282 3.72 10.87 -26.52
C GLY A 282 3.75 9.46 -27.11
N ILE A 283 3.84 9.36 -28.45
CA ILE A 283 3.90 8.07 -29.17
C ILE A 283 5.31 7.47 -29.10
N ASN A 284 5.39 6.13 -29.12
CA ASN A 284 6.66 5.41 -29.23
C ASN A 284 7.06 5.22 -30.71
N ASN A 285 8.27 4.70 -30.95
CA ASN A 285 8.78 4.47 -32.29
C ASN A 285 7.87 3.58 -33.15
N ASP A 286 7.31 2.51 -32.56
CA ASP A 286 6.41 1.58 -33.26
C ASP A 286 5.14 2.28 -33.77
N LEU A 287 4.54 3.15 -32.95
CA LEU A 287 3.38 3.96 -33.36
C LEU A 287 3.76 5.01 -34.40
N SER A 288 4.93 5.63 -34.30
CA SER A 288 5.41 6.59 -35.30
C SER A 288 5.62 5.95 -36.67
N ILE A 289 6.13 4.72 -36.71
CA ILE A 289 6.31 3.96 -37.96
C ILE A 289 4.95 3.54 -38.55
N ALA A 290 4.03 3.08 -37.69
CA ALA A 290 2.71 2.64 -38.13
C ALA A 290 1.80 3.79 -38.61
N PHE A 291 2.02 5.01 -38.08
CA PHE A 291 1.21 6.19 -38.35
C PHE A 291 2.13 7.39 -38.62
N PRO A 292 2.77 7.49 -39.81
CA PRO A 292 3.82 8.48 -40.07
C PRO A 292 3.29 9.92 -40.28
N ASN A 293 2.06 10.09 -40.75
CA ASN A 293 1.48 11.39 -41.13
C ASN A 293 0.37 11.85 -40.16
N ILE A 294 0.61 11.73 -38.85
CA ILE A 294 -0.36 12.17 -37.84
C ILE A 294 -0.37 13.70 -37.78
N THR A 295 -1.55 14.32 -37.97
CA THR A 295 -1.75 15.73 -37.62
C THR A 295 -1.88 15.83 -36.11
N THR A 296 -0.87 16.41 -35.44
CA THR A 296 -0.86 16.51 -33.98
C THR A 296 -1.89 17.51 -33.48
N VAL A 297 -2.59 17.16 -32.40
CA VAL A 297 -3.50 18.07 -31.70
C VAL A 297 -2.69 18.99 -30.79
N LEU A 298 -3.11 20.25 -30.67
CA LEU A 298 -2.51 21.17 -29.69
C LEU A 298 -2.76 20.68 -28.26
N ARG A 299 -1.72 20.68 -27.43
CA ARG A 299 -1.86 20.36 -26.01
C ARG A 299 -2.71 21.45 -25.34
N PRO A 300 -3.80 21.11 -24.61
CA PRO A 300 -4.64 22.09 -23.97
C PRO A 300 -3.85 22.94 -22.97
N GLU A 301 -4.05 24.25 -23.02
CA GLU A 301 -3.49 25.16 -22.03
C GLU A 301 -4.17 24.93 -20.66
N VAL A 302 -3.40 25.19 -19.61
CA VAL A 302 -3.82 25.15 -18.21
C VAL A 302 -3.71 26.56 -17.71
N GLU A 303 -4.81 27.08 -17.16
CA GLU A 303 -4.86 28.39 -16.51
C GLU A 303 -3.84 28.49 -15.37
N GLU A 304 -3.55 29.72 -14.94
CA GLU A 304 -2.65 29.91 -13.81
C GLU A 304 -3.20 29.19 -12.56
N PRO A 305 -2.36 28.37 -11.90
CA PRO A 305 -2.81 27.52 -10.81
C PRO A 305 -3.14 28.37 -9.58
N HIS A 306 -4.34 28.16 -9.03
CA HIS A 306 -4.78 28.79 -7.79
C HIS A 306 -5.27 27.74 -6.80
N ILE A 307 -4.64 27.69 -5.61
CA ILE A 307 -4.98 26.72 -4.57
C ILE A 307 -6.27 27.18 -3.86
N MET A 308 -7.41 26.66 -4.32
CA MET A 308 -8.73 27.04 -3.80
C MET A 308 -9.09 26.38 -2.45
N ASN A 309 -8.44 25.26 -2.11
CA ASN A 309 -8.81 24.47 -0.94
C ASN A 309 -7.58 23.90 -0.23
N PRO A 310 -7.45 24.06 1.09
CA PRO A 310 -6.29 23.58 1.85
C PRO A 310 -6.14 22.06 1.88
N TYR A 311 -7.24 21.30 1.72
CA TYR A 311 -7.14 19.85 1.58
C TYR A 311 -6.42 19.44 0.29
N TRP A 312 -6.49 20.24 -0.78
CA TRP A 312 -5.69 20.01 -1.98
C TRP A 312 -4.21 20.03 -1.65
N LEU A 313 -3.72 21.04 -0.92
CA LEU A 313 -2.31 21.11 -0.54
C LEU A 313 -1.91 19.95 0.37
N SER A 314 -2.79 19.53 1.29
CA SER A 314 -2.55 18.34 2.12
C SER A 314 -2.36 17.06 1.28
N GLY A 315 -3.22 16.84 0.28
CA GLY A 315 -3.08 15.73 -0.65
C GLY A 315 -1.83 15.84 -1.53
N PHE A 316 -1.53 17.03 -2.04
CA PHE A 316 -0.35 17.26 -2.86
C PHE A 316 0.95 17.05 -2.07
N VAL A 317 0.97 17.40 -0.78
CA VAL A 317 2.09 17.13 0.14
C VAL A 317 2.19 15.64 0.49
N GLU A 318 1.07 14.93 0.65
CA GLU A 318 1.10 13.47 0.80
C GLU A 318 1.80 12.82 -0.39
N ALA A 319 1.57 13.32 -1.60
CA ALA A 319 2.27 12.88 -2.81
C ALA A 319 3.75 13.35 -2.82
N GLU A 320 3.98 14.64 -2.97
CA GLU A 320 5.29 15.22 -3.37
C GLU A 320 6.08 15.86 -2.22
N GLY A 321 5.49 15.95 -1.03
CA GLY A 321 6.10 16.62 0.12
C GLY A 321 7.18 15.79 0.83
N CYS A 322 8.05 16.46 1.57
CA CYS A 322 9.09 15.85 2.38
C CYS A 322 9.33 16.63 3.68
N PHE A 323 9.40 15.90 4.80
CA PHE A 323 9.78 16.42 6.11
C PHE A 323 11.19 15.94 6.44
N SER A 324 12.16 16.83 6.27
CA SER A 324 13.58 16.51 6.35
C SER A 324 14.19 16.99 7.66
N VAL A 325 14.93 16.09 8.30
CA VAL A 325 15.76 16.38 9.48
C VAL A 325 17.21 16.05 9.13
N VAL A 326 18.04 17.08 9.04
CA VAL A 326 19.47 16.94 8.73
C VAL A 326 20.28 17.27 9.97
N ILE A 327 21.23 16.40 10.30
CA ILE A 327 22.23 16.66 11.34
C ILE A 327 23.56 16.82 10.62
N PHE A 328 24.22 17.95 10.83
CA PHE A 328 25.44 18.30 10.13
C PHE A 328 26.51 18.78 11.10
N LYS A 329 27.78 18.61 10.72
CA LYS A 329 28.92 19.09 11.51
C LYS A 329 28.93 20.61 11.52
N ASN A 330 29.00 21.19 12.72
CA ASN A 330 29.12 22.62 12.90
C ASN A 330 30.19 22.93 13.96
N LYS A 331 31.35 23.41 13.52
CA LYS A 331 32.50 23.70 14.39
C LYS A 331 32.24 24.80 15.42
N THR A 332 31.27 25.67 15.19
CA THR A 332 30.92 26.75 16.13
C THR A 332 29.92 26.31 17.20
N SER A 333 29.31 25.12 17.04
CA SER A 333 28.42 24.53 18.03
C SER A 333 29.22 23.88 19.16
N LYS A 334 28.76 24.00 20.41
CA LYS A 334 29.39 23.37 21.58
C LYS A 334 29.51 21.85 21.45
N LEU A 335 28.56 21.21 20.77
CA LEU A 335 28.53 19.76 20.54
C LEU A 335 29.22 19.34 19.23
N GLY A 336 29.75 20.29 18.45
CA GLY A 336 30.34 20.03 17.12
C GLY A 336 29.33 19.67 16.03
N GLU A 337 28.03 19.62 16.34
CA GLU A 337 26.93 19.29 15.43
C GLU A 337 25.77 20.28 15.59
N ALA A 338 24.96 20.40 14.55
CA ALA A 338 23.72 21.17 14.55
C ALA A 338 22.61 20.44 13.77
N VAL A 339 21.36 20.79 14.09
CA VAL A 339 20.14 20.20 13.50
C VAL A 339 19.48 21.22 12.58
N LYS A 340 19.10 20.80 11.37
CA LYS A 340 18.35 21.59 10.40
C LYS A 340 17.07 20.85 10.03
N LEU A 341 15.94 21.52 10.25
CA LEU A 341 14.64 21.09 9.76
C LEU A 341 14.38 21.69 8.39
N SER A 342 13.70 20.95 7.52
CA SER A 342 13.23 21.48 6.23
C SER A 342 11.92 20.81 5.83
N PHE A 343 10.91 21.61 5.53
CA PHE A 343 9.74 21.16 4.76
C PHE A 343 10.00 21.46 3.29
N ILE A 344 9.79 20.48 2.42
CA ILE A 344 10.13 20.55 0.99
C ILE A 344 8.94 20.03 0.18
N ILE A 345 8.61 20.70 -0.92
CA ILE A 345 7.76 20.18 -2.00
C ILE A 345 8.58 20.31 -3.28
N THR A 346 8.83 19.20 -3.95
CA THR A 346 9.60 19.16 -5.21
C THR A 346 8.67 18.91 -6.37
N GLN A 347 8.84 19.62 -7.48
CA GLN A 347 8.08 19.38 -8.71
C GLN A 347 8.91 19.71 -9.96
N SER A 348 8.48 19.26 -11.13
CA SER A 348 9.06 19.69 -12.41
C SER A 348 8.92 21.20 -12.63
N ILE A 349 9.90 21.80 -13.31
CA ILE A 349 9.89 23.23 -13.68
C ILE A 349 8.67 23.65 -14.52
N ARG A 350 7.99 22.70 -15.18
CA ARG A 350 6.76 22.97 -15.94
C ARG A 350 5.61 23.53 -15.08
N ASP A 351 5.66 23.29 -13.77
CA ASP A 351 4.70 23.73 -12.75
C ASP A 351 5.31 24.84 -11.85
N GLU A 352 6.29 25.60 -12.37
CA GLU A 352 6.98 26.66 -11.62
C GLU A 352 6.04 27.70 -11.00
N SER A 353 5.00 28.13 -11.73
CA SER A 353 4.05 29.12 -11.21
C SER A 353 3.29 28.60 -9.98
N LEU A 354 2.87 27.32 -10.00
CA LEU A 354 2.27 26.65 -8.85
C LEU A 354 3.24 26.64 -7.66
N ILE A 355 4.49 26.25 -7.87
CA ILE A 355 5.46 26.12 -6.78
C ILE A 355 5.83 27.49 -6.18
N LYS A 356 5.89 28.55 -7.00
CA LYS A 356 6.05 29.92 -6.52
C LYS A 356 4.83 30.41 -5.73
N SER A 357 3.61 30.06 -6.15
CA SER A 357 2.38 30.45 -5.46
C SER A 357 2.30 29.95 -4.00
N LEU A 358 3.03 28.87 -3.67
CA LEU A 358 3.08 28.33 -2.31
C LEU A 358 3.70 29.30 -1.30
N ILE A 359 4.60 30.19 -1.74
CA ILE A 359 5.19 31.23 -0.87
C ILE A 359 4.11 32.17 -0.36
N GLU A 360 3.26 32.66 -1.26
CA GLU A 360 2.16 33.54 -0.92
C GLU A 360 1.08 32.78 -0.13
N TYR A 361 0.70 31.59 -0.59
CA TYR A 361 -0.35 30.78 0.04
C TYR A 361 -0.03 30.38 1.49
N LEU A 362 1.22 29.98 1.77
CA LEU A 362 1.66 29.62 3.13
C LEU A 362 2.23 30.82 3.89
N GLY A 363 2.43 31.97 3.25
CA GLY A 363 3.06 33.14 3.85
C GLY A 363 4.50 32.92 4.31
N CYS A 364 5.19 31.90 3.78
CA CYS A 364 6.57 31.56 4.15
C CYS A 364 7.25 30.67 3.11
N GLY A 365 8.56 30.45 3.28
CA GLY A 365 9.35 29.60 2.41
C GLY A 365 9.94 30.33 1.21
N ASN A 366 10.80 29.63 0.48
CA ASN A 366 11.49 30.13 -0.69
C ASN A 366 11.49 29.05 -1.79
N THR A 367 11.68 29.45 -3.04
CA THR A 367 11.91 28.51 -4.14
C THR A 367 13.38 28.32 -4.43
N ASN A 368 13.77 27.11 -4.84
CA ASN A 368 15.11 26.80 -5.33
C ASN A 368 15.03 26.00 -6.63
N LEU A 369 15.81 26.38 -7.63
CA LEU A 369 15.90 25.67 -8.90
C LEU A 369 17.01 24.62 -8.84
N ASP A 370 16.75 23.45 -9.41
CA ASP A 370 17.73 22.39 -9.59
C ASP A 370 18.12 22.29 -11.08
N SER A 371 19.40 22.09 -11.35
CA SER A 371 19.94 22.00 -12.72
C SER A 371 19.36 20.84 -13.54
N ARG A 372 18.73 19.85 -12.89
CA ARG A 372 18.06 18.71 -13.53
C ARG A 372 16.64 19.02 -14.01
N GLY A 373 16.17 20.27 -13.89
CA GLY A 373 14.86 20.70 -14.38
C GLY A 373 13.71 20.54 -13.38
N THR A 374 14.03 20.58 -12.08
CA THR A 374 13.04 20.60 -11.00
C THR A 374 13.12 21.90 -10.20
N ILE A 375 12.05 22.20 -9.48
CA ILE A 375 11.94 23.33 -8.57
C ILE A 375 11.45 22.83 -7.22
N ASP A 376 12.08 23.32 -6.15
CA ASP A 376 11.71 23.04 -4.77
C ASP A 376 11.06 24.27 -4.15
N PHE A 377 9.88 24.11 -3.53
CA PHE A 377 9.44 25.01 -2.47
C PHE A 377 10.00 24.50 -1.14
N LYS A 378 10.68 25.37 -0.38
CA LYS A 378 11.39 24.96 0.84
C LYS A 378 11.20 25.95 1.99
N VAL A 379 10.81 25.42 3.15
CA VAL A 379 10.76 26.15 4.43
C VAL A 379 11.82 25.60 5.36
N THR A 380 12.82 26.42 5.69
CA THR A 380 13.92 26.07 6.60
C THR A 380 13.93 26.87 7.89
N ASN A 381 13.20 27.99 7.93
CA ASN A 381 13.08 28.83 9.11
C ASN A 381 12.32 28.06 10.20
N PHE A 382 12.90 27.96 11.40
CA PHE A 382 12.32 27.19 12.51
C PHE A 382 10.96 27.74 12.95
N SER A 383 10.82 29.07 13.08
CA SER A 383 9.55 29.70 13.46
C SER A 383 8.47 29.43 12.43
N SER A 384 8.75 29.58 11.13
CA SER A 384 7.77 29.24 10.08
C SER A 384 7.37 27.76 10.10
N ILE A 385 8.32 26.85 10.33
CA ILE A 385 8.00 25.42 10.47
C ILE A 385 7.04 25.19 11.66
N LYS A 386 7.35 25.80 12.81
CA LYS A 386 6.62 25.62 14.06
C LYS A 386 5.24 26.27 14.05
N ASP A 387 5.15 27.50 13.54
CA ASP A 387 3.98 28.36 13.71
C ASP A 387 3.05 28.33 12.49
N ILE A 388 3.52 27.84 11.34
CA ILE A 388 2.73 27.78 10.09
C ILE A 388 2.58 26.34 9.61
N ILE A 389 3.70 25.66 9.31
CA ILE A 389 3.68 24.35 8.64
C ILE A 389 3.06 23.27 9.53
N LEU A 390 3.50 23.14 10.78
CA LEU A 390 2.95 22.13 11.69
C LEU A 390 1.45 22.38 11.99
N PRO A 391 1.01 23.60 12.35
CA PRO A 391 -0.41 23.88 12.55
C PRO A 391 -1.27 23.61 11.31
N PHE A 392 -0.74 23.89 10.11
CA PHE A 392 -1.44 23.59 8.86
C PHE A 392 -1.77 22.09 8.76
N PHE A 393 -0.81 21.20 8.99
CA PHE A 393 -1.05 19.75 8.91
C PHE A 393 -1.70 19.15 10.16
N VAL A 394 -1.84 19.90 11.25
CA VAL A 394 -2.78 19.54 12.34
C VAL A 394 -4.22 19.75 11.87
N LYS A 395 -4.50 20.87 11.18
CA LYS A 395 -5.83 21.21 10.67
C LYS A 395 -6.21 20.41 9.42
N TYR A 396 -5.25 20.16 8.53
CA TYR A 396 -5.42 19.44 7.26
C TYR A 396 -4.47 18.24 7.20
N PRO A 397 -4.80 17.15 7.92
CA PRO A 397 -3.87 16.07 8.19
C PRO A 397 -3.54 15.23 6.96
N LEU A 398 -2.30 14.77 6.92
CA LEU A 398 -1.83 13.68 6.06
C LEU A 398 -2.48 12.35 6.46
N ILE A 399 -2.61 11.43 5.51
CA ILE A 399 -3.35 10.17 5.66
C ILE A 399 -2.46 8.95 5.46
N GLY A 400 -1.52 8.99 4.51
CA GLY A 400 -0.61 7.87 4.21
C GLY A 400 0.54 7.74 5.21
N ASN A 401 1.56 6.95 4.87
CA ASN A 401 2.70 6.74 5.78
C ASN A 401 3.50 8.01 6.04
N LYS A 402 3.44 9.02 5.16
CA LYS A 402 4.13 10.30 5.36
C LYS A 402 3.61 11.04 6.59
N LYS A 403 2.39 10.74 7.04
CA LYS A 403 1.86 11.17 8.34
C LYS A 403 2.77 10.76 9.50
N LEU A 404 3.33 9.54 9.46
CA LEU A 404 4.23 9.06 10.50
C LEU A 404 5.53 9.88 10.51
N ASP A 405 6.05 10.24 9.34
CA ASP A 405 7.22 11.10 9.21
C ASP A 405 6.97 12.52 9.72
N LEU A 406 5.76 13.06 9.48
CA LEU A 406 5.31 14.33 10.05
C LEU A 406 5.22 14.30 11.58
N LEU A 407 4.75 13.19 12.16
CA LEU A 407 4.68 13.03 13.62
C LEU A 407 6.07 13.03 14.27
N ASP A 408 7.01 12.27 13.69
CA ASP A 408 8.40 12.25 14.13
C ASP A 408 9.06 13.63 13.97
N PHE A 409 8.79 14.30 12.84
CA PHE A 409 9.25 15.67 12.57
C PHE A 409 8.70 16.70 13.58
N ASN A 410 7.44 16.55 14.01
CA ASN A 410 6.83 17.37 15.06
C ASN A 410 7.47 17.10 16.43
N GLU A 411 7.76 15.84 16.79
CA GLU A 411 8.48 15.52 18.03
C GLU A 411 9.86 16.21 18.06
N ILE A 412 10.61 16.14 16.96
CA ILE A 412 11.92 16.82 16.87
C ILE A 412 11.76 18.33 16.96
N THR A 413 10.72 18.91 16.37
CA THR A 413 10.44 20.35 16.47
C THR A 413 10.22 20.77 17.92
N LYS A 414 9.50 19.98 18.72
CA LYS A 414 9.31 20.22 20.17
C LYS A 414 10.62 20.12 20.96
N LEU A 415 11.48 19.14 20.64
CA LEU A 415 12.82 19.05 21.24
C LEU A 415 13.69 20.27 20.90
N MET A 416 13.52 20.83 19.70
CA MET A 416 14.22 22.03 19.29
C MET A 416 13.68 23.29 19.98
N GLU A 417 12.35 23.40 20.13
CA GLU A 417 11.69 24.49 20.86
C GLU A 417 12.15 24.56 22.32
N ASN A 418 12.23 23.42 22.99
CA ASN A 418 12.72 23.31 24.36
C ASN A 418 14.25 23.46 24.50
N LYS A 419 14.95 23.77 23.39
CA LYS A 419 16.42 23.85 23.32
C LYS A 419 17.16 22.56 23.69
N SER A 420 16.47 21.42 23.79
CA SER A 420 17.06 20.12 24.13
C SER A 420 18.10 19.66 23.11
N HIS A 421 17.96 20.07 21.85
CA HIS A 421 18.95 19.82 20.78
C HIS A 421 20.35 20.40 21.05
N LEU A 422 20.51 21.30 22.05
CA LEU A 422 21.80 21.84 22.49
C LEU A 422 22.47 20.97 23.57
N THR A 423 21.80 19.91 24.02
CA THR A 423 22.32 18.92 24.98
C THR A 423 22.69 17.62 24.26
N LEU A 424 23.66 16.88 24.79
CA LEU A 424 24.07 15.59 24.22
C LEU A 424 22.91 14.59 24.20
N GLU A 425 22.13 14.53 25.29
CA GLU A 425 20.96 13.67 25.41
C GLU A 425 19.90 14.00 24.36
N GLY A 426 19.50 15.28 24.24
CA GLY A 426 18.49 15.69 23.26
C GLY A 426 18.97 15.50 21.81
N LEU A 427 20.25 15.73 21.52
CA LEU A 427 20.82 15.46 20.20
C LEU A 427 20.81 13.97 19.86
N ASN A 428 21.15 13.10 20.82
CA ASN A 428 21.06 11.64 20.65
C ASN A 428 19.62 11.18 20.42
N LYS A 429 18.65 11.74 21.16
CA LYS A 429 17.23 11.46 20.93
C LYS A 429 16.78 11.88 19.52
N ILE A 430 17.22 13.04 19.03
CA ILE A 430 16.92 13.47 17.65
C ILE A 430 17.52 12.49 16.62
N LYS A 431 18.76 12.00 16.85
CA LYS A 431 19.39 10.98 15.98
C LYS A 431 18.56 9.70 15.94
N GLU A 432 18.06 9.24 17.07
CA GLU A 432 17.23 8.04 17.16
C GLU A 432 15.92 8.17 16.38
N ILE A 433 15.21 9.30 16.53
CA ILE A 433 13.96 9.57 15.80
C ILE A 433 14.25 9.67 14.30
N ARG A 434 15.29 10.43 13.90
CA ARG A 434 15.71 10.58 12.50
C ARG A 434 16.04 9.22 11.85
N ASN A 435 16.59 8.29 12.61
CA ASN A 435 16.94 6.96 12.10
C ASN A 435 15.73 6.03 11.97
N LYS A 436 14.51 6.49 12.24
CA LYS A 436 13.26 5.74 12.09
C LYS A 436 12.25 6.40 11.13
N MET A 437 12.57 7.58 10.59
CA MET A 437 11.72 8.33 9.65
C MET A 437 12.18 8.17 8.19
N ASN A 438 11.30 8.54 7.27
CA ASN A 438 11.53 8.56 5.81
C ASN A 438 12.05 7.21 5.30
N THR A 439 13.21 7.20 4.63
CA THR A 439 13.84 6.01 4.04
C THR A 439 14.23 4.96 5.08
N ASN A 440 14.35 5.33 6.36
CA ASN A 440 14.77 4.43 7.43
C ASN A 440 13.58 3.76 8.14
N ARG A 441 12.35 4.11 7.77
CA ARG A 441 11.15 3.51 8.36
C ARG A 441 11.01 2.07 7.91
N LYS A 442 11.16 1.14 8.86
CA LYS A 442 10.87 -0.29 8.63
C LYS A 442 9.37 -0.52 8.63
N LEU A 443 8.89 -1.27 7.64
CA LEU A 443 7.50 -1.76 7.63
C LEU A 443 7.41 -2.90 8.64
N LEU A 444 6.55 -2.73 9.65
CA LEU A 444 6.20 -3.77 10.61
C LEU A 444 5.11 -4.69 10.03
#